data_AF-A0A373DDZ3-F1
#
_entry.id   AF-A0A373DDZ3-F1
#
_cell.length_a   1.000
_cell.length_b   1.000
_cell.length_c   1.000
_cell.angle_alpha   90.00
_cell.angle_beta   90.00
_cell.angle_gamma   90.00
#
_symmetry.space_group_name_H-M   'P 1'
#
loop_
_entity.id
_entity.type
_entity.pdbx_description
1 polymer ?
#
loop_
_entity_poly.entity_id
_entity_poly.type
_entity_poly.pdbx_seq_one_letter_code
_entity_poly.pdbx_strand_id
1 'polypeptide(L)'
;MVNTKSDNVNGYHARCDGTMTLRNAKDGAAITEMKKGLNKVLKKYFVNYDFCLDGDYVDLWIEDRYEEEYIMELLNTLSPYITKGKFACVGQDTSAWRFVFNPEENQWNCEEGSIVYGFGSYTDEALIEEMKRRGYKVTK
;
A
#
# COMPACT_ATOMS: atom_id res chain seq x y z
N MET A 1 -41.14 18.16 5.94
CA MET A 1 -40.60 17.00 5.21
C MET A 1 -39.13 17.29 4.98
N VAL A 2 -38.26 16.61 5.73
CA VAL A 2 -36.81 16.77 5.60
C VAL A 2 -36.41 16.13 4.29
N ASN A 3 -35.86 16.95 3.39
CA ASN A 3 -35.30 16.52 2.13
C ASN A 3 -34.03 15.71 2.46
N THR A 4 -34.17 14.39 2.61
CA THR A 4 -33.03 13.48 2.68
C THR A 4 -32.33 13.54 1.34
N LYS A 5 -31.33 14.42 1.25
CA LYS A 5 -30.25 14.26 0.29
C LYS A 5 -29.76 12.82 0.49
N SER A 6 -30.03 11.99 -0.51
CA SER A 6 -29.30 10.77 -0.73
C SER A 6 -27.83 11.18 -0.78
N ASP A 7 -27.13 10.99 0.33
CA ASP A 7 -25.68 11.03 0.36
C ASP A 7 -25.23 9.88 -0.55
N ASN A 8 -25.02 10.19 -1.83
CA ASN A 8 -24.27 9.35 -2.74
C ASN A 8 -22.85 9.28 -2.17
N VAL A 9 -22.64 8.35 -1.24
CA VAL A 9 -21.30 7.86 -0.89
C VAL A 9 -20.88 6.94 -2.02
N ASN A 10 -20.73 7.47 -3.24
CA ASN A 10 -19.87 6.88 -4.26
C ASN A 10 -18.43 7.24 -3.87
N GLY A 11 -18.02 6.84 -2.66
CA GLY A 11 -16.62 6.81 -2.31
C GLY A 11 -16.00 5.80 -3.25
N TYR A 12 -15.00 6.22 -4.01
CA TYR A 12 -14.10 5.24 -4.60
C TYR A 12 -13.60 4.34 -3.47
N HIS A 13 -13.50 3.03 -3.70
CA HIS A 13 -12.92 2.12 -2.73
C HIS A 13 -11.57 1.66 -3.26
N ALA A 14 -10.58 1.56 -2.38
CA ALA A 14 -9.36 0.82 -2.68
C ALA A 14 -9.11 -0.22 -1.60
N ARG A 15 -8.50 -1.32 -2.01
CA ARG A 15 -7.93 -2.31 -1.12
C ARG A 15 -6.42 -2.09 -1.11
N CYS A 16 -5.85 -1.96 0.08
CA CYS A 16 -4.40 -1.93 0.22
C CYS A 16 -3.91 -2.99 1.20
N ASP A 17 -2.77 -3.60 0.88
CA ASP A 17 -2.07 -4.52 1.75
C ASP A 17 -0.56 -4.41 1.59
N GLY A 18 0.14 -4.82 2.64
CA GLY A 18 1.59 -4.81 2.60
C GLY A 18 2.24 -5.50 3.77
N THR A 19 3.52 -5.78 3.55
CA THR A 19 4.39 -6.45 4.51
C THR A 19 5.60 -5.55 4.76
N MET A 20 5.90 -5.37 6.04
CA MET A 20 7.05 -4.60 6.51
C MET A 20 7.96 -5.49 7.36
N THR A 21 9.27 -5.40 7.16
CA THR A 21 10.27 -6.08 7.99
C THR A 21 10.64 -5.20 9.17
N LEU A 22 10.41 -5.70 10.39
CA LEU A 22 10.77 -5.03 11.63
C LEU A 22 12.29 -4.88 11.76
N ARG A 23 12.69 -3.75 12.35
CA ARG A 23 14.09 -3.45 12.68
C ARG A 23 14.57 -4.31 13.85
N ASN A 24 13.71 -4.54 14.84
CA ASN A 24 14.00 -5.39 15.98
C ASN A 24 12.71 -5.96 16.57
N ALA A 25 12.30 -7.16 16.16
CA ALA A 25 11.09 -7.79 16.67
C ALA A 25 11.18 -8.24 18.14
N LYS A 26 12.40 -8.31 18.71
CA LYS A 26 12.64 -8.71 20.10
C LYS A 26 12.53 -7.55 21.08
N ASP A 27 12.52 -6.31 20.60
CA ASP A 27 12.32 -5.13 21.44
C ASP A 27 10.84 -4.95 21.76
N GLY A 28 10.39 -5.58 22.85
CA GLY A 28 8.98 -5.56 23.26
C GLY A 28 8.46 -4.15 23.56
N ALA A 29 9.32 -3.21 23.98
CA ALA A 29 8.92 -1.83 24.23
C ALA A 29 8.64 -1.11 22.90
N ALA A 30 9.56 -1.20 21.94
CA ALA A 30 9.39 -0.64 20.61
C ALA A 30 8.17 -1.23 19.88
N ILE A 31 7.95 -2.55 19.99
CA ILE A 31 6.78 -3.21 19.41
C ILE A 31 5.47 -2.72 20.05
N THR A 32 5.45 -2.52 21.37
CA THR A 32 4.27 -1.99 22.07
C THR A 32 3.96 -0.55 21.64
N GLU A 33 4.97 0.29 21.50
CA GLU A 33 4.82 1.67 21.05
C GLU A 33 4.32 1.74 19.60
N MET A 34 4.93 0.98 18.69
CA MET A 34 4.52 0.85 17.30
C MET A 34 3.05 0.44 17.19
N LYS A 35 2.64 -0.63 17.91
CA LYS A 35 1.23 -1.09 17.93
C LYS A 35 0.28 0.00 18.40
N LYS A 36 0.67 0.77 19.43
CA LYS A 36 -0.15 1.87 19.94
C LYS A 36 -0.31 2.99 18.90
N GLY A 37 0.78 3.36 18.22
CA GLY A 37 0.77 4.33 17.14
C GLY A 37 -0.13 3.88 15.98
N LEU A 38 0.10 2.67 15.47
CA LEU A 38 -0.70 2.06 14.41
C LEU A 38 -2.18 2.06 14.75
N ASN A 39 -2.55 1.52 15.92
CA ASN A 39 -3.95 1.46 16.35
C ASN A 39 -4.61 2.84 16.44
N LYS A 40 -3.86 3.87 16.83
CA LYS A 40 -4.37 5.24 16.91
C LYS A 40 -4.74 5.76 15.52
N VAL A 41 -3.86 5.59 14.53
CA VAL A 41 -4.11 6.03 13.15
C VAL A 41 -5.20 5.19 12.48
N LEU A 42 -5.13 3.87 12.65
CA LEU A 42 -6.11 2.92 12.13
C LEU A 42 -7.53 3.25 12.59
N LYS A 43 -7.75 3.44 13.90
CA LYS A 43 -9.07 3.81 14.45
C LYS A 43 -9.54 5.20 14.05
N LYS A 44 -8.62 6.11 13.70
CA LYS A 44 -8.94 7.48 13.32
C LYS A 44 -9.48 7.54 11.88
N TYR A 45 -8.85 6.79 10.97
CA TYR A 45 -9.13 6.93 9.54
C TYR A 45 -9.67 5.68 8.85
N PHE A 46 -9.54 4.48 9.39
CA PHE A 46 -9.90 3.27 8.65
C PHE A 46 -11.04 2.54 9.37
N VAL A 47 -12.01 2.07 8.58
CA VAL A 47 -13.16 1.32 9.10
C VAL A 47 -12.90 -0.18 8.99
N ASN A 48 -12.38 -0.60 7.84
CA ASN A 48 -11.99 -1.98 7.56
C ASN A 48 -10.47 -2.04 7.50
N TYR A 49 -9.87 -2.64 8.53
CA TYR A 49 -8.43 -2.85 8.61
C TYR A 49 -8.11 -4.05 9.47
N ASP A 50 -6.93 -4.60 9.26
CA ASP A 50 -6.31 -5.58 10.14
C ASP A 50 -4.80 -5.43 10.08
N PHE A 51 -4.12 -5.81 11.15
CA PHE A 51 -2.68 -5.99 11.11
C PHE A 51 -2.25 -7.09 12.09
N CYS A 52 -1.26 -7.87 11.67
CA CYS A 52 -0.70 -8.91 12.50
C CYS A 52 0.82 -8.84 12.53
N LEU A 53 1.40 -9.49 13.54
CA LEU A 53 2.84 -9.71 13.60
C LEU A 53 3.10 -11.18 13.31
N ASP A 54 4.00 -11.44 12.38
CA ASP A 54 4.52 -12.78 12.09
C ASP A 54 6.05 -12.75 12.15
N GLY A 55 6.61 -13.24 13.27
CA GLY A 55 8.05 -13.19 13.51
C GLY A 55 8.62 -11.78 13.40
N ASP A 56 9.44 -11.56 12.37
CA ASP A 56 10.11 -10.29 12.08
C ASP A 56 9.29 -9.37 11.15
N TYR A 57 8.01 -9.69 10.91
CA TYR A 57 7.17 -8.97 9.95
C TYR A 57 5.93 -8.36 10.59
N VAL A 58 5.49 -7.26 10.00
CA VAL A 58 4.14 -6.69 10.16
C VAL A 58 3.42 -6.86 8.85
N ASP A 59 2.30 -7.57 8.85
CA ASP A 59 1.36 -7.56 7.75
C ASP A 59 0.23 -6.59 8.08
N LEU A 60 -0.11 -5.75 7.11
CA LEU A 60 -1.09 -4.68 7.25
C LEU A 60 -2.05 -4.75 6.08
N TRP A 61 -3.34 -4.62 6.37
CA TRP A 61 -4.41 -4.57 5.38
C TRP A 61 -5.39 -3.46 5.76
N ILE A 62 -5.82 -2.68 4.76
CA ILE A 62 -6.88 -1.68 4.88
C ILE A 62 -7.81 -1.77 3.65
N GLU A 63 -9.06 -1.38 3.85
CA GLU A 63 -10.06 -1.27 2.80
C GLU A 63 -10.91 -0.01 2.99
N ASP A 64 -11.60 0.37 1.91
CA ASP A 64 -12.47 1.53 1.75
C ASP A 64 -11.77 2.88 1.65
N ARG A 65 -11.07 3.32 2.69
CA ARG A 65 -10.40 4.63 2.70
C ARG A 65 -8.96 4.51 2.25
N TYR A 66 -8.57 5.38 1.33
CA TYR A 66 -7.31 5.28 0.61
C TYR A 66 -6.71 6.65 0.24
N GLU A 67 -7.21 7.71 0.86
CA GLU A 67 -6.63 9.04 0.75
C GLU A 67 -5.14 8.97 1.11
N GLU A 68 -4.29 9.44 0.19
CA GLU A 68 -2.84 9.31 0.30
C GLU A 68 -2.32 9.89 1.62
N GLU A 69 -2.88 11.00 2.09
CA GLU A 69 -2.53 11.62 3.38
C GLU A 69 -2.73 10.67 4.58
N TYR A 70 -3.80 9.87 4.59
CA TYR A 70 -4.10 8.94 5.68
C TYR A 70 -3.22 7.70 5.60
N ILE A 71 -2.99 7.19 4.39
CA ILE A 71 -2.05 6.09 4.16
C ILE A 71 -0.64 6.52 4.58
N MET A 72 -0.20 7.72 4.20
CA MET A 72 1.13 8.22 4.55
C MET A 72 1.29 8.46 6.06
N GLU A 73 0.26 8.93 6.78
CA GLU A 73 0.31 9.01 8.26
C GLU A 73 0.47 7.62 8.89
N LEU A 74 -0.23 6.61 8.35
CA LEU A 74 -0.13 5.23 8.79
C LEU A 74 1.27 4.65 8.52
N LEU A 75 1.79 4.82 7.31
CA LEU A 75 3.10 4.32 6.90
C LEU A 75 4.25 5.03 7.63
N ASN A 76 4.16 6.35 7.86
CA ASN A 76 5.14 7.10 8.63
C ASN A 76 5.18 6.70 10.11
N THR A 77 4.06 6.19 10.65
CA THR A 77 4.02 5.60 11.98
C THR A 77 4.89 4.33 12.09
N LEU A 78 5.05 3.60 10.98
CA LEU A 78 5.89 2.39 10.91
C LEU A 78 7.37 2.68 10.65
N SER A 79 7.70 3.75 9.94
CA SER A 79 9.06 4.05 9.45
C SER A 79 10.18 3.86 10.50
N PRO A 80 10.06 4.33 11.76
CA PRO A 80 11.12 4.15 12.75
C PRO A 80 11.41 2.68 13.07
N TYR A 81 10.39 1.82 12.95
CA TYR A 81 10.39 0.44 13.42
C TYR A 81 10.73 -0.58 12.35
N ILE A 82 10.91 -0.16 11.09
CA ILE A 82 11.07 -1.07 9.95
C ILE A 82 12.41 -0.86 9.24
N THR A 83 12.86 -1.87 8.51
CA THR A 83 14.04 -1.80 7.63
C THR A 83 13.69 -1.89 6.16
N LYS A 84 12.53 -2.49 5.85
CA LYS A 84 11.98 -2.67 4.50
C LYS A 84 10.46 -2.67 4.59
N GLY A 85 9.79 -2.28 3.53
CA GLY A 85 8.34 -2.28 3.48
C GLY A 85 7.81 -2.03 2.08
N LYS A 86 6.70 -2.70 1.76
CA LYS A 86 5.90 -2.40 0.58
C LYS A 86 4.44 -2.42 0.96
N PHE A 87 3.67 -1.48 0.44
CA PHE A 87 2.24 -1.36 0.68
C PHE A 87 1.53 -1.06 -0.64
N ALA A 88 0.92 -2.06 -1.24
CA ALA A 88 0.27 -1.97 -2.54
C ALA A 88 -1.21 -1.63 -2.37
N CYS A 89 -1.76 -0.87 -3.30
CA CYS A 89 -3.14 -0.44 -3.34
C CYS A 89 -3.73 -0.71 -4.72
N VAL A 90 -4.98 -1.16 -4.75
CA VAL A 90 -5.77 -1.34 -5.97
C VAL A 90 -7.11 -0.64 -5.81
N GLY A 91 -7.34 0.37 -6.64
CA GLY A 91 -8.62 1.09 -6.73
C GLY A 91 -9.65 0.30 -7.55
N GLN A 92 -10.94 0.59 -7.33
CA GLN A 92 -12.04 0.04 -8.12
C GLN A 92 -11.96 0.37 -9.62
N ASP A 93 -11.31 1.47 -9.97
CA ASP A 93 -11.05 1.91 -11.35
C ASP A 93 -9.90 1.16 -12.02
N THR A 94 -9.39 0.09 -11.38
CA THR A 94 -8.22 -0.70 -11.80
C THR A 94 -6.88 0.04 -11.74
N SER A 95 -6.87 1.26 -11.22
CA SER A 95 -5.62 1.95 -10.88
C SER A 95 -4.90 1.17 -9.79
N ALA A 96 -3.60 0.98 -9.95
CA ALA A 96 -2.77 0.30 -8.98
C ALA A 96 -1.58 1.18 -8.63
N TRP A 97 -1.26 1.31 -7.36
CA TRP A 97 -0.07 2.03 -6.92
C TRP A 97 0.50 1.32 -5.71
N ARG A 98 1.73 1.65 -5.34
CA ARG A 98 2.33 1.11 -4.12
C ARG A 98 3.25 2.12 -3.47
N PHE A 99 3.39 1.99 -2.17
CA PHE A 99 4.39 2.68 -1.38
C PHE A 99 5.55 1.72 -1.13
N VAL A 100 6.78 2.19 -1.35
CA VAL A 100 8.02 1.44 -1.09
C VAL A 100 8.86 2.23 -0.10
N PHE A 101 9.26 1.57 0.99
CA PHE A 101 10.09 2.20 2.01
C PHE A 101 11.54 2.32 1.53
N ASN A 102 12.07 3.54 1.54
CA ASN A 102 13.48 3.84 1.34
C ASN A 102 14.20 3.90 2.71
N PRO A 103 15.03 2.91 3.06
CA PRO A 103 15.73 2.91 4.34
C PRO A 103 16.86 3.93 4.45
N GLU A 104 17.40 4.42 3.32
CA GLU A 104 18.49 5.41 3.32
C GLU A 104 17.97 6.80 3.70
N GLU A 105 16.77 7.13 3.22
CA GLU A 105 16.11 8.42 3.48
C GLU A 105 15.05 8.33 4.60
N ASN A 106 14.78 7.13 5.10
CA ASN A 106 13.75 6.84 6.10
C ASN A 106 12.36 7.39 5.71
N GLN A 107 12.00 7.23 4.43
CA GLN A 107 10.77 7.76 3.85
C GLN A 107 10.08 6.73 2.95
N TRP A 108 8.81 6.96 2.64
CA TRP A 108 8.05 6.16 1.69
C TRP A 108 7.97 6.88 0.34
N ASN A 109 8.25 6.14 -0.73
CA ASN A 109 8.09 6.62 -2.10
C ASN A 109 6.81 6.01 -2.68
N CYS A 110 5.96 6.83 -3.31
CA CYS A 110 4.81 6.35 -4.06
C CYS A 110 5.23 5.99 -5.50
N GLU A 111 4.85 4.81 -5.95
CA GLU A 111 5.06 4.31 -7.31
C GLU A 111 3.69 3.98 -7.92
N GLU A 112 3.31 4.72 -8.96
CA GLU A 112 2.11 4.46 -9.73
C GLU A 112 2.36 3.35 -10.77
N GLY A 113 1.38 2.46 -10.92
CA GLY A 113 1.40 1.36 -11.88
C GLY A 113 0.09 1.24 -12.64
N SER A 114 0.14 0.53 -13.77
CA SER A 114 -1.07 0.12 -14.47
C SER A 114 -1.07 -1.40 -14.58
N ILE A 115 -2.19 -2.03 -14.20
CA ILE A 115 -2.39 -3.46 -14.45
C ILE A 115 -2.70 -3.62 -15.93
N VAL A 116 -1.81 -4.30 -16.65
CA VAL A 116 -2.03 -4.63 -18.06
C VAL A 116 -2.55 -6.05 -18.14
N TYR A 117 -3.84 -6.19 -18.41
CA TYR A 117 -4.44 -7.49 -18.70
C TYR A 117 -3.99 -8.03 -20.05
N GLY A 118 -3.88 -9.36 -20.17
CA GLY A 118 -3.56 -10.03 -21.42
C GLY A 118 -2.06 -10.29 -21.66
N PHE A 119 -1.16 -9.99 -20.72
CA PHE A 119 0.28 -10.28 -20.90
C PHE A 119 0.58 -11.75 -21.25
N GLY A 120 -0.20 -12.70 -20.74
CA GLY A 120 -0.07 -14.12 -21.05
C GLY A 120 -0.58 -14.54 -22.43
N SER A 121 -1.24 -13.65 -23.19
CA SER A 121 -1.64 -13.89 -24.58
C SER A 121 -0.71 -13.23 -25.60
N TYR A 122 0.34 -12.53 -25.14
CA TYR A 122 1.32 -11.94 -26.05
C TYR A 122 2.26 -13.06 -26.49
N THR A 123 2.55 -13.12 -27.79
CA THR A 123 3.75 -13.82 -28.23
C THR A 123 4.97 -13.06 -27.72
N ASP A 124 6.12 -13.73 -27.62
CA ASP A 124 7.37 -13.08 -27.20
C ASP A 124 7.66 -11.83 -28.03
N GLU A 125 7.34 -11.84 -29.34
CA GLU A 125 7.51 -10.69 -30.24
C GLU A 125 6.61 -9.52 -29.85
N ALA A 126 5.32 -9.77 -29.61
CA ALA A 126 4.37 -8.74 -29.20
C ALA A 126 4.78 -8.12 -27.85
N LEU A 127 5.30 -8.94 -26.94
CA LEU A 127 5.78 -8.50 -25.64
C LEU A 127 7.03 -7.60 -25.78
N ILE A 128 7.99 -8.03 -26.61
CA ILE A 128 9.21 -7.26 -26.90
C ILE A 128 8.86 -5.91 -27.54
N GLU A 129 7.89 -5.87 -28.48
CA GLU A 129 7.44 -4.63 -29.11
C GLU A 129 6.77 -3.68 -28.12
N GLU A 130 5.90 -4.18 -27.26
CA GLU A 130 5.23 -3.37 -26.24
C GLU A 130 6.22 -2.79 -25.22
N MET A 131 7.21 -3.57 -24.80
CA MET A 131 8.28 -3.10 -23.91
C MET A 131 9.13 -2.00 -24.57
N LYS A 132 9.49 -2.16 -25.85
CA LYS A 132 10.19 -1.12 -26.61
C LYS A 132 9.35 0.14 -26.77
N ARG A 133 8.05 0.02 -27.06
CA ARG A 133 7.11 1.15 -27.19
C ARG A 133 7.05 1.99 -25.92
N ARG A 134 7.16 1.34 -24.75
CA ARG A 134 7.19 1.99 -23.43
C ARG A 134 8.57 2.52 -23.04
N GLY A 135 9.57 2.40 -23.91
CA GLY A 135 10.93 2.93 -23.68
C GLY A 135 11.87 1.98 -22.93
N TYR A 136 11.47 0.73 -22.69
CA TYR A 136 12.35 -0.25 -22.05
C TYR A 136 13.35 -0.84 -23.06
N LYS A 137 14.58 -1.05 -22.59
CA LYS A 137 15.61 -1.75 -23.35
C LYS A 137 15.48 -3.25 -23.11
N VAL A 138 15.13 -4.00 -24.16
CA VAL A 138 14.94 -5.45 -24.10
C VAL A 138 16.18 -6.14 -24.66
N THR A 139 16.78 -7.03 -23.87
CA THR A 139 17.86 -7.94 -24.29
C THR A 139 17.41 -9.38 -24.17
N LYS A 140 17.77 -10.20 -25.16
CA LYS A 140 17.48 -11.64 -25.21
C LYS A 140 18.49 -12.42 -24.39
#